data_AF-F8UQS0-F1
#
_entry.id   AF-F8UQS0-F1
#
_cell.length_a   1.000
_cell.length_b   1.000
_cell.length_c   1.000
_cell.angle_alpha   90.00
_cell.angle_beta   90.00
_cell.angle_gamma   90.00
#
_symmetry.space_group_name_H-M   'P 1'
#
loop_
_entity.id
_entity.type
_entity.pdbx_description
1 polymer ?
#
loop_
_entity_poly.entity_id
_entity_poly.type
_entity_poly.pdbx_seq_one_letter_code
_entity_poly.pdbx_strand_id
1 'polypeptide(L)'
;IALMVLPRDGLTDGHGKPLKYDRIFYVGEQDFYIPRDEDGNFRDYETVGDGYDDMVKVMRTLTPTHEVFNGAVGALTGEKAMQAKVGETVLIIHSQANRDTRPHLIGGHGDYVWTTGKFN
;
A
#
# COMPACT_ATOMS: atom_id res chain seq x y z
N ILE A 1 6.21 2.16 6.64
CA ILE A 1 7.48 1.57 6.15
C ILE A 1 7.36 0.05 6.29
N ALA A 2 7.87 -0.71 5.33
CA ALA A 2 7.91 -2.18 5.39
C ALA A 2 9.36 -2.66 5.32
N LEU A 3 9.65 -3.82 5.92
CA LEU A 3 10.95 -4.47 5.84
C LEU A 3 10.77 -5.86 5.22
N MET A 4 11.46 -6.13 4.12
CA MET A 4 11.52 -7.45 3.53
C MET A 4 12.81 -8.14 3.96
N VAL A 5 12.67 -9.28 4.66
CA VAL A 5 13.79 -10.15 5.02
C VAL A 5 13.75 -11.36 4.09
N LEU A 6 14.63 -11.39 3.09
CA LEU A 6 14.70 -12.51 2.17
C LEU A 6 15.33 -13.74 2.84
N PRO A 7 14.84 -14.96 2.57
CA PRO A 7 15.57 -16.17 2.91
C PRO A 7 16.94 -16.16 2.21
N ARG A 8 17.94 -16.78 2.83
CA ARG A 8 19.32 -16.78 2.31
C ARG A 8 19.42 -17.33 0.88
N ASP A 9 18.57 -18.30 0.56
CA ASP A 9 18.54 -18.98 -0.75
C ASP A 9 17.51 -18.38 -1.73
N GLY A 10 16.86 -17.27 -1.36
CA GLY A 10 15.83 -16.61 -2.15
C GLY A 10 14.41 -17.12 -1.87
N LEU A 11 13.46 -16.70 -2.71
CA LEU A 11 12.07 -17.13 -2.59
C LEU A 11 11.90 -18.53 -3.19
N THR A 12 11.02 -19.34 -2.60
CA THR A 12 10.62 -20.63 -3.15
C THR A 12 9.11 -20.75 -3.25
N ASP A 13 8.62 -21.62 -4.13
CA ASP A 13 7.22 -22.02 -4.11
C ASP A 13 6.94 -22.95 -2.90
N GLY A 14 5.67 -23.35 -2.73
CA GLY A 14 5.25 -24.28 -1.68
C GLY A 14 5.81 -25.71 -1.81
N HIS A 15 6.62 -25.98 -2.84
CA HIS A 15 7.30 -27.25 -3.10
C HIS A 15 8.83 -27.12 -3.07
N GLY A 16 9.36 -25.97 -2.65
CA GLY A 16 10.80 -25.71 -2.56
C GLY A 16 11.47 -25.37 -3.89
N LYS A 17 10.73 -25.14 -4.97
CA LYS A 17 11.32 -24.69 -6.24
C LYS A 17 11.64 -23.20 -6.18
N PRO A 18 12.82 -22.75 -6.65
CA PRO A 18 13.18 -21.34 -6.61
C PRO A 18 12.23 -20.45 -7.44
N LEU A 19 11.84 -19.31 -6.87
CA LEU A 19 11.10 -18.24 -7.55
C LEU A 19 12.02 -17.02 -7.68
N LYS A 20 12.17 -16.53 -8.91
CA LYS A 20 12.95 -15.32 -9.23
C LYS A 20 12.02 -14.24 -9.75
N TYR A 21 12.28 -13.00 -9.39
CA TYR A 21 11.61 -11.83 -9.95
C TYR A 21 12.65 -10.96 -10.68
N ASP A 22 12.24 -10.38 -11.79
CA ASP A 22 13.06 -9.45 -12.58
C ASP A 22 12.93 -8.03 -12.06
N ARG A 23 11.80 -7.73 -11.41
CA ARG A 23 11.48 -6.42 -10.87
C ARG A 23 10.75 -6.54 -9.54
N ILE A 24 10.97 -5.55 -8.68
CA ILE A 24 10.27 -5.41 -7.41
C ILE A 24 9.67 -4.01 -7.28
N PHE A 25 8.42 -3.94 -6.82
CA PHE A 25 7.76 -2.71 -6.43
C PHE A 25 7.32 -2.77 -4.97
N TYR A 26 7.31 -1.62 -4.32
CA TYR A 26 6.69 -1.45 -3.01
C TYR A 26 5.54 -0.45 -3.10
N VAL A 27 4.37 -0.90 -2.67
CA VAL A 27 3.13 -0.11 -2.58
C VAL A 27 2.77 0.02 -1.11
N GLY A 28 2.87 1.25 -0.61
CA GLY A 28 2.36 1.61 0.71
C GLY A 28 0.97 2.19 0.57
N GLU A 29 -0.02 1.52 1.15
CA GLU A 29 -1.39 2.02 1.23
C GLU A 29 -1.60 2.76 2.56
N GLN A 30 -2.25 3.90 2.48
CA GLN A 30 -2.52 4.78 3.62
C GLN A 30 -3.99 5.18 3.67
N ASP A 31 -4.62 4.92 4.81
CA ASP A 31 -5.91 5.46 5.19
C ASP A 31 -5.71 6.79 5.93
N PHE A 32 -6.19 7.89 5.34
CA PHE A 32 -6.12 9.24 5.91
C PHE A 32 -7.48 9.67 6.48
N TYR A 33 -7.43 10.42 7.59
CA TYR A 33 -8.58 10.91 8.34
C TYR A 33 -8.55 12.44 8.42
N ILE A 34 -8.76 13.08 7.27
CA ILE A 34 -8.69 14.55 7.15
C ILE A 34 -10.03 15.19 7.58
N PRO A 35 -10.05 16.06 8.60
CA PRO A 35 -11.26 16.73 9.08
C PRO A 35 -11.87 17.69 8.06
N ARG A 36 -13.17 17.94 8.21
CA ARG A 36 -13.93 18.92 7.41
C ARG A 36 -14.46 20.07 8.27
N ASP A 37 -14.64 21.24 7.67
CA ASP A 37 -15.34 22.38 8.28
C ASP A 37 -16.88 22.21 8.21
N GLU A 38 -17.62 23.23 8.67
CA GLU A 38 -19.09 23.22 8.69
C GLU A 38 -19.70 23.24 7.28
N ASP A 39 -18.96 23.77 6.30
CA ASP A 39 -19.35 23.82 4.88
C ASP A 39 -18.96 22.53 4.13
N GLY A 40 -18.22 21.62 4.76
CA GLY A 40 -17.79 20.34 4.21
C GLY A 40 -16.46 20.36 3.48
N ASN A 41 -15.71 21.47 3.51
CA ASN A 41 -14.36 21.54 2.94
C ASN A 41 -13.34 20.89 3.88
N PHE A 42 -12.26 20.33 3.32
CA PHE A 42 -11.17 19.82 4.15
C PHE A 42 -10.43 20.96 4.86
N ARG A 43 -10.09 20.74 6.12
CA ARG A 43 -9.37 21.74 6.94
C ARG A 43 -7.87 21.70 6.68
N ASP A 44 -7.27 22.89 6.62
CA ASP A 44 -5.83 23.09 6.70
C ASP A 44 -5.44 23.56 8.12
N TYR A 45 -4.23 23.22 8.53
CA TYR A 45 -3.69 23.53 9.85
C TYR A 45 -2.30 24.19 9.71
N GLU A 46 -2.01 25.18 10.54
CA GLU A 46 -0.74 25.94 10.49
C GLU A 46 0.44 25.06 10.94
N THR A 47 0.23 24.26 11.96
CA THR A 47 1.21 23.28 12.46
C THR A 47 0.63 21.87 12.50
N VAL A 48 1.51 20.88 12.61
CA VAL A 48 1.13 19.46 12.73
C VAL A 48 0.31 19.16 14.00
N GLY A 49 0.41 20.02 15.04
CA GLY A 49 -0.28 19.82 16.32
C GLY A 49 -1.71 20.35 16.34
N ASP A 50 -2.00 21.39 15.56
CA ASP A 50 -3.27 22.12 15.65
C ASP A 50 -4.48 21.26 15.23
N GLY A 51 -4.26 20.27 14.36
CA GLY A 51 -5.29 19.36 13.88
C GLY A 51 -5.48 18.10 14.73
N TYR A 52 -4.72 17.90 15.80
CA TYR A 52 -4.69 16.62 16.52
C TYR A 52 -6.07 16.18 17.01
N ASP A 53 -6.79 17.03 17.75
CA ASP A 53 -8.09 16.69 18.33
C ASP A 53 -9.15 16.42 17.26
N ASP A 54 -9.14 17.19 16.18
CA ASP A 54 -10.06 17.02 15.05
C ASP A 54 -9.77 15.71 14.30
N MET A 55 -8.50 15.42 14.01
CA MET A 55 -8.10 14.17 13.37
C MET A 55 -8.46 12.96 14.24
N VAL A 56 -8.27 13.03 15.57
CA VAL A 56 -8.68 11.96 16.49
C VAL A 56 -10.19 11.71 16.43
N LYS A 57 -11.01 12.77 16.34
CA LYS A 57 -12.47 12.60 16.17
C LYS A 57 -12.80 11.87 14.87
N VAL A 58 -12.16 12.24 13.75
CA VAL A 58 -12.40 11.58 12.45
C VAL A 58 -11.90 10.13 12.46
N MET A 59 -10.72 9.85 13.02
CA MET A 59 -10.19 8.49 13.18
C MET A 59 -11.16 7.57 13.92
N ARG A 60 -11.81 8.07 14.98
CA ARG A 60 -12.79 7.29 15.78
C ARG A 60 -14.05 6.90 15.00
N THR A 61 -14.30 7.50 13.84
CA THR A 61 -15.41 7.10 12.95
C THR A 61 -15.09 5.83 12.16
N LEU A 62 -13.82 5.39 12.12
CA LEU A 62 -13.32 4.25 11.33
C LEU A 62 -13.59 4.37 9.82
N THR A 63 -13.93 5.57 9.35
CA THR A 63 -14.22 5.87 7.95
C THR A 63 -13.16 6.84 7.43
N PRO A 64 -12.12 6.35 6.72
CA PRO A 64 -11.11 7.23 6.16
C PRO A 64 -11.73 8.14 5.10
N THR A 65 -11.22 9.37 5.01
CA THR A 65 -11.65 10.31 3.97
C THR A 65 -10.89 10.09 2.66
N HIS A 66 -9.70 9.48 2.74
CA HIS A 66 -8.93 9.06 1.58
C HIS A 66 -8.21 7.74 1.87
N GLU A 67 -8.19 6.84 0.90
CA GLU A 67 -7.31 5.67 0.87
C GLU A 67 -6.44 5.79 -0.38
N VAL A 68 -5.12 5.86 -0.21
CA VAL A 68 -4.20 6.19 -1.30
C VAL A 68 -2.96 5.31 -1.30
N PHE A 69 -2.43 5.04 -2.49
CA PHE A 69 -1.11 4.46 -2.64
C PHE A 69 -0.04 5.55 -2.66
N ASN A 70 1.07 5.29 -1.98
CA ASN A 70 2.29 6.10 -1.97
C ASN A 70 2.04 7.60 -1.70
N GLY A 71 1.05 7.90 -0.86
CA GLY A 71 0.85 9.21 -0.25
C GLY A 71 -0.14 10.16 -0.95
N ALA A 72 -0.64 9.86 -2.16
CA ALA A 72 -1.60 10.74 -2.85
C ALA A 72 -2.48 10.00 -3.86
N VAL A 73 -3.65 10.58 -4.15
CA VAL A 73 -4.52 10.09 -5.24
C VAL A 73 -3.74 10.15 -6.55
N GLY A 74 -3.68 9.03 -7.26
CA GLY A 74 -2.97 8.93 -8.54
C GLY A 74 -1.44 8.89 -8.44
N ALA A 75 -0.85 8.73 -7.25
CA ALA A 75 0.62 8.76 -7.09
C ALA A 75 1.38 7.73 -7.95
N LEU A 76 0.74 6.59 -8.27
CA LEU A 76 1.28 5.51 -9.10
C LEU A 76 0.65 5.47 -10.51
N THR A 77 0.31 6.63 -11.07
CA THR A 77 -0.33 6.77 -12.39
C THR A 77 0.46 7.70 -13.31
N GLY A 78 0.07 7.78 -14.59
CA GLY A 78 0.72 8.64 -15.59
C GLY A 78 2.20 8.32 -15.73
N GLU A 79 3.05 9.34 -15.63
CA GLU A 79 4.51 9.19 -15.70
C GLU A 79 5.10 8.34 -14.57
N LYS A 80 4.38 8.20 -13.44
CA LYS A 80 4.77 7.38 -12.29
C LYS A 80 4.14 5.98 -12.32
N ALA A 81 3.49 5.60 -13.41
CA ALA A 81 2.89 4.28 -13.54
C ALA A 81 3.94 3.17 -13.45
N MET A 82 3.64 2.12 -12.69
CA MET A 82 4.49 0.94 -12.59
C MET A 82 4.57 0.23 -13.94
N GLN A 83 5.77 0.13 -14.50
CA GLN A 83 6.01 -0.49 -15.81
C GLN A 83 6.59 -1.90 -15.66
N ALA A 84 6.20 -2.80 -16.57
CA ALA A 84 6.79 -4.12 -16.76
C ALA A 84 6.67 -4.52 -18.24
N LYS A 85 7.41 -5.54 -18.67
CA LYS A 85 7.30 -6.11 -20.02
C LYS A 85 6.69 -7.50 -19.98
N VAL A 86 6.06 -7.91 -21.08
CA VAL A 86 5.60 -9.30 -21.23
C VAL A 86 6.78 -10.26 -21.03
N GLY A 87 6.59 -11.25 -20.15
CA GLY A 87 7.62 -12.21 -19.77
C GLY A 87 8.44 -11.83 -18.54
N GLU A 88 8.37 -10.59 -18.04
CA GLU A 88 8.98 -10.22 -16.75
C GLU A 88 8.13 -10.74 -15.58
N THR A 89 8.80 -11.27 -14.56
CA THR A 89 8.19 -11.62 -13.27
C THR A 89 8.36 -10.45 -12.31
N VAL A 90 7.25 -9.97 -11.73
CA VAL A 90 7.25 -8.81 -10.84
C VAL A 90 6.82 -9.21 -9.44
N LEU A 91 7.66 -8.90 -8.44
CA LEU A 91 7.29 -8.99 -7.03
C LEU A 91 6.69 -7.66 -6.58
N ILE A 92 5.44 -7.68 -6.10
CA ILE A 92 4.78 -6.49 -5.55
C ILE A 92 4.64 -6.67 -4.04
N ILE A 93 5.39 -5.87 -3.27
CA ILE A 93 5.22 -5.76 -1.83
C ILE A 93 4.09 -4.77 -1.57
N HIS A 94 3.05 -5.20 -0.86
CA HIS A 94 1.96 -4.35 -0.42
C HIS A 94 1.95 -4.25 1.10
N SER A 95 1.82 -3.04 1.66
CA SER A 95 1.66 -2.86 3.10
C SER A 95 0.49 -1.95 3.42
N GLN A 96 -0.24 -2.32 4.47
CA GLN A 96 -1.21 -1.50 5.17
C GLN A 96 -0.92 -1.70 6.67
N ALA A 97 -0.75 -0.61 7.42
CA ALA A 97 -0.34 -0.66 8.82
C ALA A 97 -1.50 -0.55 9.85
N ASN A 98 -2.69 -0.13 9.43
CA ASN A 98 -3.79 0.28 10.30
C ASN A 98 -5.16 -0.36 9.95
N ARG A 99 -5.41 -0.64 8.67
CA ARG A 99 -6.70 -1.10 8.15
C ARG A 99 -6.53 -2.22 7.13
N ASP A 100 -7.47 -3.14 7.09
CA ASP A 100 -7.45 -4.23 6.12
C ASP A 100 -7.58 -3.71 4.68
N THR A 101 -6.86 -4.35 3.76
CA THR A 101 -6.92 -4.10 2.32
C THR A 101 -6.95 -5.41 1.54
N ARG A 102 -7.41 -5.34 0.29
CA ARG A 102 -7.60 -6.48 -0.61
C ARG A 102 -6.99 -6.17 -1.99
N PRO A 103 -5.65 -6.21 -2.13
CA PRO A 103 -4.99 -5.85 -3.38
C PRO A 103 -5.46 -6.73 -4.54
N HIS A 104 -5.59 -6.14 -5.71
CA HIS A 104 -6.02 -6.83 -6.92
C HIS A 104 -5.30 -6.24 -8.15
N LEU A 105 -4.91 -7.12 -9.08
CA LEU A 105 -4.34 -6.74 -10.36
C LEU A 105 -5.38 -6.95 -11.46
N ILE A 106 -6.02 -5.87 -11.91
CA ILE A 106 -7.04 -5.94 -12.96
C ILE A 106 -6.41 -6.49 -14.24
N GLY A 107 -7.00 -7.57 -14.78
CA GLY A 107 -6.50 -8.24 -16.00
C GLY A 107 -5.33 -9.20 -15.77
N GLY A 108 -4.89 -9.39 -14.52
CA GLY A 108 -3.84 -10.32 -14.14
C GLY A 108 -4.21 -11.15 -12.91
N HIS A 109 -3.20 -11.78 -12.30
CA HIS A 109 -3.34 -12.58 -11.09
C HIS A 109 -2.12 -12.40 -10.19
N GLY A 110 -2.23 -12.84 -8.93
CA GLY A 110 -1.07 -13.14 -8.10
C GLY A 110 -0.73 -14.61 -8.22
N ASP A 111 0.25 -14.96 -9.06
CA ASP A 111 0.62 -16.36 -9.29
C ASP A 111 1.10 -17.05 -8.00
N TYR A 112 1.83 -16.31 -7.17
CA TYR A 112 2.26 -16.72 -5.83
C TYR A 112 2.01 -15.56 -4.86
N VAL A 113 1.27 -15.82 -3.77
CA VAL A 113 0.89 -14.79 -2.80
C VAL A 113 1.17 -15.25 -1.38
N TRP A 114 2.06 -14.53 -0.69
CA TRP A 114 2.24 -14.63 0.76
C TRP A 114 1.37 -13.58 1.44
N THR A 115 0.08 -13.87 1.62
CA THR A 115 -0.91 -12.91 2.15
C THR A 115 -0.56 -12.38 3.54
N THR A 116 0.08 -13.20 4.38
CA THR A 116 0.55 -12.81 5.72
C THR A 116 1.97 -12.21 5.73
N GLY A 117 2.61 -12.11 4.55
CA GLY A 117 3.94 -11.52 4.38
C GLY A 117 5.03 -12.28 5.12
N LYS A 118 4.96 -13.61 5.19
CA LYS A 118 6.00 -14.49 5.73
C LYS A 118 6.37 -15.53 4.68
N PHE A 119 7.66 -15.67 4.40
CA PHE A 119 8.15 -16.61 3.38
C PHE A 119 8.34 -18.04 3.94
N ASN A 120 8.28 -18.19 5.27
CA ASN A 120 8.31 -19.46 6.00
C ASN A 120 7.21 -19.46 7.07
#